data_AF-A0A967I714-F1
#
_entry.id   AF-A0A967I714-F1
#
_cell.length_a   1.000
_cell.length_b   1.000
_cell.length_c   1.000
_cell.angle_alpha   90.00
_cell.angle_beta   90.00
_cell.angle_gamma   90.00
#
_symmetry.space_group_name_H-M   'P 1'
#
loop_
_entity.id
_entity.type
_entity.pdbx_description
1 polymer ?
#
loop_
_entity_poly.entity_id
_entity_poly.type
_entity_poly.pdbx_seq_one_letter_code
_entity_poly.pdbx_strand_id
1 'polypeptide(L)' 'GSQLVVRGRHRGNGDSDRVFIHRGIATRQFQRSFVLADGIEVEGAELDNGLLNIDLRRPLAEET' A
#
# COMPACT_ATOMS: atom_id res chain seq x y z
N GLY A 1 12.73 -13.60 7.25
CA GLY A 1 11.45 -12.86 7.30
C GLY A 1 10.92 -12.58 5.92
N SER A 2 9.60 -12.71 5.76
CA SER A 2 8.84 -12.27 4.57
C SER A 2 8.85 -10.73 4.45
N GLN A 3 8.52 -10.20 3.27
CA GLN A 3 8.41 -8.75 3.05
C GLN A 3 7.02 -8.38 2.54
N LEU A 4 6.44 -7.32 3.10
CA LEU A 4 5.25 -6.65 2.57
C LEU A 4 5.69 -5.49 1.67
N VAL A 5 5.25 -5.49 0.42
CA VAL A 5 5.55 -4.43 -0.56
C VAL A 5 4.28 -3.72 -0.98
N VAL A 6 4.20 -2.41 -0.71
CA VAL A 6 3.07 -1.54 -1.09
C VAL A 6 3.51 -0.65 -2.25
N ARG A 7 2.74 -0.65 -3.35
CA ARG A 7 3.01 0.13 -4.56
C ARG A 7 1.84 1.01 -4.94
N GLY A 8 2.05 2.32 -4.99
CA GLY A 8 1.13 3.26 -5.62
C GLY A 8 1.62 3.63 -7.02
N ARG A 9 0.79 3.37 -8.04
CA ARG A 9 1.07 3.75 -9.43
C ARG A 9 0.00 4.72 -9.93
N HIS A 10 0.44 5.78 -10.61
CA HIS A 10 -0.46 6.66 -11.35
C HIS A 10 -0.62 6.10 -12.76
N ARG A 11 -1.82 5.63 -13.13
CA ARG A 11 -2.11 5.26 -14.53
C ARG A 11 -2.32 6.57 -15.31
N GLY A 12 -1.26 7.04 -15.95
CA GLY A 12 -1.20 8.35 -16.63
C GLY A 12 -2.05 8.51 -17.88
N ASN A 13 -3.29 8.01 -17.90
CA ASN A 13 -4.13 7.99 -19.11
C ASN A 13 -5.33 8.95 -19.07
N GLY A 14 -5.43 9.85 -18.09
CA GLY A 14 -6.56 10.80 -17.97
C GLY A 14 -6.19 12.24 -17.65
N ASP A 15 -4.89 12.56 -17.57
CA ASP A 15 -4.40 13.89 -17.21
C ASP A 15 -3.81 14.66 -18.41
N SER A 16 -3.67 14.03 -19.58
CA SER A 16 -3.13 14.68 -20.79
C SER A 16 -4.00 15.83 -21.29
N ASP A 17 -5.31 15.77 -21.03
CA ASP A 17 -6.28 16.76 -21.51
C ASP A 17 -6.69 17.77 -20.41
N ARG A 18 -6.15 17.63 -19.20
CA ARG A 18 -6.49 18.49 -18.06
C ARG A 18 -5.46 19.58 -17.88
N VAL A 19 -5.84 20.81 -18.20
CA VAL A 19 -5.04 22.01 -17.94
C VAL A 19 -5.21 22.44 -16.49
N PHE A 20 -4.16 22.27 -15.69
CA PHE A 20 -4.11 22.74 -14.31
C PHE A 20 -3.51 24.15 -14.25
N ILE A 21 -4.19 25.10 -13.60
CA ILE A 21 -3.63 26.43 -13.30
C ILE A 21 -2.55 26.33 -12.20
N HIS A 22 -2.80 25.51 -11.18
CA HIS A 22 -1.83 25.19 -10.13
C HIS A 22 -2.06 23.78 -9.57
N ARG A 23 -0.97 23.09 -9.24
CA ARG A 23 -0.99 21.73 -8.67
C ARG A 23 -0.17 21.67 -7.40
N GLY A 24 -0.81 22.00 -6.27
CA GLY A 24 -0.15 22.07 -4.96
C GLY A 24 0.28 20.71 -4.41
N ILE A 25 -0.27 19.60 -4.92
CA ILE A 25 0.06 18.25 -4.48
C ILE A 25 0.41 17.39 -5.70
N ALA A 26 1.65 16.93 -5.76
CA ALA A 26 2.11 16.05 -6.82
C ALA A 26 1.61 14.62 -6.58
N THR A 27 0.99 13.99 -7.59
CA THR A 27 0.76 12.54 -7.56
C THR A 27 2.05 11.82 -7.98
N ARG A 28 2.82 11.37 -7.00
CA ARG A 28 4.06 10.62 -7.23
C ARG A 28 3.78 9.13 -7.11
N GLN A 29 4.39 8.34 -7.99
CA GLN A 29 4.45 6.90 -7.79
C GLN A 29 5.29 6.61 -6.54
N PHE A 30 4.93 5.57 -5.80
CA PHE A 30 5.68 5.17 -4.62
C PHE A 30 5.79 3.66 -4.50
N GLN A 31 6.88 3.24 -3.86
CA GLN A 31 7.03 1.90 -3.30
C GLN A 31 7.46 2.05 -1.84
N ARG A 32 6.88 1.24 -0.97
CA ARG A 32 7.29 1.06 0.41
C ARG A 32 7.42 -0.44 0.67
N SER A 33 8.51 -0.83 1.32
CA SER A 33 8.77 -2.22 1.67
C SER A 33 8.95 -2.31 3.17
N PHE A 34 8.28 -3.27 3.78
CA PHE A 34 8.30 -3.53 5.21
C PHE A 34 8.79 -4.96 5.42
N VAL A 35 9.76 -5.13 6.32
CA VAL A 35 10.17 -6.48 6.75
C VAL A 35 9.14 -6.98 7.74
N LEU A 36 8.59 -8.16 7.49
CA LEU A 36 7.68 -8.83 8.42
C LEU A 36 8.50 -9.71 9.37
N ALA A 37 8.12 -9.67 10.65
CA ALA A 37 8.64 -10.63 11.62
C ALA A 37 8.16 -12.05 11.29
N ASP A 38 8.88 -13.05 11.78
CA ASP A 38 8.53 -14.44 11.52
C ASP A 38 7.18 -14.78 12.17
N GLY A 39 6.35 -15.50 11.41
CA GLY A 39 4.98 -15.82 11.81
C GLY A 39 3.97 -14.66 11.67
N ILE A 40 4.34 -13.53 11.05
CA ILE A 40 3.35 -12.51 10.67
C ILE A 40 2.79 -12.81 9.29
N GLU A 41 1.46 -12.79 9.19
CA GLU A 41 0.69 -13.01 7.96
C GLU A 41 -0.19 -11.79 7.65
N VAL A 42 -0.40 -11.52 6.36
CA VAL A 42 -1.32 -10.46 5.91
C VAL A 42 -2.72 -11.06 5.79
N GLU A 43 -3.71 -10.45 6.45
CA GLU A 43 -5.10 -10.91 6.39
C GLU A 43 -5.94 -10.14 5.39
N GLY A 44 -5.69 -8.83 5.28
CA GLY A 44 -6.55 -7.94 4.51
C GLY A 44 -5.88 -6.62 4.17
N ALA A 45 -6.48 -5.91 3.23
CA ALA A 45 -6.12 -4.54 2.91
C ALA A 45 -7.37 -3.78 2.46
N GLU A 46 -7.60 -2.62 3.07
CA GLU A 46 -8.74 -1.75 2.77
C GLU A 46 -8.25 -0.32 2.49
N LEU A 47 -8.78 0.30 1.44
CA LEU A 47 -8.51 1.67 1.08
C LEU A 47 -9.80 2.47 1.26
N ASP A 48 -9.83 3.32 2.28
CA ASP A 48 -10.95 4.22 2.55
C ASP A 48 -10.45 5.63 2.86
N ASN A 49 -11.19 6.65 2.37
CA ASN A 49 -10.87 8.06 2.58
C ASN A 49 -9.41 8.46 2.29
N GLY A 50 -8.77 7.78 1.33
CA GLY A 50 -7.38 8.04 0.93
C GLY A 50 -6.32 7.38 1.82
N LEU A 51 -6.72 6.53 2.77
CA LEU A 51 -5.83 5.79 3.66
C LEU A 51 -5.90 4.28 3.35
N LEU A 52 -4.74 3.68 3.12
CA LEU A 52 -4.61 2.23 2.98
C LEU A 52 -4.32 1.60 4.35
N ASN A 53 -5.29 0.86 4.89
CA ASN A 53 -5.14 0.00 6.05
C ASN A 53 -4.73 -1.40 5.59
N ILE A 54 -3.79 -2.03 6.30
CA ILE A 54 -3.32 -3.39 6.01
C ILE A 54 -3.36 -4.16 7.33
N ASP A 55 -4.17 -5.21 7.36
CA ASP A 55 -4.35 -6.05 8.55
C ASP A 55 -3.30 -7.14 8.57
N LEU A 56 -2.60 -7.23 9.70
CA LEU A 56 -1.56 -8.22 9.95
C LEU A 56 -1.95 -9.04 11.17
N ARG A 57 -1.83 -10.36 11.08
CA ARG A 57 -1.98 -11.26 12.23
C ARG A 57 -0.71 -12.03 12.52
N ARG A 58 -0.60 -12.47 13.77
CA ARG A 58 0.34 -13.51 14.17
C ARG A 58 -0.47 -14.74 14.60
N PRO A 59 -0.51 -15.83 13.80
CA PRO A 59 -1.13 -17.06 14.25
C PRO A 59 -0.37 -17.55 15.50
N LEU A 60 -1.10 -18.03 16.50
CA LEU A 60 -0.50 -18.85 17.55
C LEU A 60 -0.05 -20.15 16.89
N ALA A 61 1.17 -20.60 17.20
CA ALA A 61 1.65 -21.90 16.71
C ALA A 61 0.71 -23.00 17.22
N GLU A 62 0.26 -23.89 16.34
CA GLU A 62 -0.43 -25.11 16.78
C GLU A 62 0.58 -25.98 17.54
N GLU A 63 0.36 -26.17 18.85
CA GLU A 63 1.09 -27.19 19.61
C GLU A 63 0.69 -28.55 19.05
N THR A 64 1.62 -29.21 18.35
CA THR A 64 1.47 -30.58 17.86
C THR A 64 1.86 -31.57 18.94
#